data_AF-A0A6G1LCU6-F1
#
_entry.id   AF-A0A6G1LCU6-F1
#
_cell.length_a   1.000
_cell.length_b   1.000
_cell.length_c   1.000
_cell.angle_alpha   90.00
_cell.angle_beta   90.00
_cell.angle_gamma   90.00
#
_symmetry.space_group_name_H-M   'P 1'
#
loop_
_entity.id
_entity.type
_entity.pdbx_description
1 polymer ?
#
loop_
_entity_poly.entity_id
_entity_poly.type
_entity_poly.pdbx_seq_one_letter_code
_entity_poly.pdbx_strand_id
1 'polypeptide(L)'
;MPAPASRAKEQRRLHNMHLIDAILRQESSPFTLILDSLEQSARPLIAEYIRRSTKKKEAKVHHHVVFVSFTTLKAPAGIDKLIEAWHIGGKDSQRWAKDVKDYLDATIKGWSAPQALSTQQDRSEHGNAPKKPQSILLIIDSLNHLASTPDTYARVPALLSSFLGPTTSIVAVYHADVPLPITMETMYSYNPGPLTSLRYSATTIFQLDSIKHAIAIKAARDRRYVDPTFGLDEEIEGVIQGLGANSKEGLALHMEHRRKTGRTIKEAYYLPLPTSHKDSSGIQQIALLSDHPQFQETGPEQEATAGDEEGLVQSSFDLNLSEQQKRDRANVNLPYYDAQTKGQAGLEGGRILYDMGSEDDFDEEEDEI
;
A
#
# COMPACT_ATOMS: atom_id res chain seq x y z
N MET A 1 -35.12 -1.08 -11.95
CA MET A 1 -33.85 -0.46 -12.39
C MET A 1 -33.10 -0.03 -11.14
N PRO A 2 -31.94 -0.61 -10.79
CA PRO A 2 -31.21 -0.21 -9.58
C PRO A 2 -30.73 1.25 -9.70
N ALA A 3 -30.81 1.99 -8.59
CA ALA A 3 -30.50 3.42 -8.53
C ALA A 3 -29.04 3.72 -8.93
N PRO A 4 -28.73 4.89 -9.54
CA PRO A 4 -27.39 5.21 -10.04
C PRO A 4 -26.27 5.11 -8.99
N ALA A 5 -26.56 5.39 -7.72
CA ALA A 5 -25.61 5.27 -6.61
C ALA A 5 -25.17 3.81 -6.35
N SER A 6 -26.09 2.84 -6.50
CA SER A 6 -25.78 1.42 -6.30
C SER A 6 -24.80 0.89 -7.34
N ARG A 7 -24.92 1.34 -8.60
CA ARG A 7 -24.03 0.97 -9.70
C ARG A 7 -22.62 1.55 -9.51
N ALA A 8 -22.50 2.78 -9.03
CA ALA A 8 -21.21 3.39 -8.74
C ALA A 8 -20.46 2.65 -7.62
N LYS A 9 -21.17 2.26 -6.56
CA LYS A 9 -20.60 1.45 -5.46
C LYS A 9 -20.12 0.08 -5.95
N GLU A 10 -20.91 -0.59 -6.78
CA GLU A 10 -20.55 -1.88 -7.37
C GLU A 10 -19.34 -1.77 -8.30
N GLN A 11 -19.28 -0.73 -9.14
CA GLN A 11 -18.12 -0.45 -10.01
C GLN A 11 -16.85 -0.21 -9.20
N ARG A 12 -16.92 0.57 -8.11
CA ARG A 12 -15.79 0.79 -7.20
C ARG A 12 -15.34 -0.52 -6.54
N ARG A 13 -16.28 -1.34 -6.09
CA ARG A 13 -16.01 -2.67 -5.50
C ARG A 13 -15.27 -3.58 -6.49
N LEU A 14 -15.77 -3.70 -7.71
CA LEU A 14 -15.12 -4.49 -8.76
C LEU A 14 -13.72 -3.96 -9.09
N HIS A 15 -13.57 -2.64 -9.19
CA HIS A 15 -12.26 -2.01 -9.41
C HIS A 15 -11.26 -2.35 -8.30
N ASN A 16 -11.67 -2.25 -7.03
CA ASN A 16 -10.81 -2.56 -5.89
C ASN A 16 -10.43 -4.05 -5.85
N MET A 17 -11.37 -4.95 -6.14
CA MET A 17 -11.09 -6.40 -6.23
C MET A 17 -10.10 -6.73 -7.36
N HIS A 18 -10.23 -6.08 -8.51
CA HIS A 18 -9.26 -6.24 -9.60
C HIS A 18 -7.90 -5.64 -9.24
N LEU A 19 -7.87 -4.51 -8.54
CA LEU A 19 -6.64 -3.86 -8.11
C LEU A 19 -5.83 -4.74 -7.16
N ILE A 20 -6.45 -5.30 -6.12
CA ILE A 20 -5.75 -6.18 -5.18
C ILE A 20 -5.24 -7.45 -5.87
N ASP A 21 -6.02 -8.03 -6.79
CA ASP A 21 -5.59 -9.19 -7.54
C ASP A 21 -4.38 -8.88 -8.43
N ALA A 22 -4.38 -7.72 -9.10
CA ALA A 22 -3.26 -7.25 -9.93
C ALA A 22 -2.00 -6.96 -9.10
N ILE A 23 -2.14 -6.39 -7.90
CA ILE A 23 -1.02 -6.15 -6.98
C ILE A 23 -0.44 -7.47 -6.48
N LEU A 24 -1.28 -8.42 -6.09
CA LEU A 24 -0.81 -9.71 -5.57
C LEU A 24 -0.17 -10.61 -6.63
N ARG A 25 -0.52 -10.38 -7.90
CA ARG A 25 0.18 -10.94 -9.07
C ARG A 25 1.40 -10.12 -9.47
N GLN A 26 1.71 -9.04 -8.76
CA GLN A 26 2.85 -8.16 -9.01
C GLN A 26 2.85 -7.56 -10.44
N GLU A 27 1.65 -7.29 -10.99
CA GLU A 27 1.47 -6.65 -12.30
C GLU A 27 1.46 -5.11 -12.22
N SER A 28 1.07 -4.55 -11.07
CA SER A 28 0.86 -3.11 -10.88
C SER A 28 1.80 -2.45 -9.86
N SER A 29 2.66 -3.22 -9.20
CA SER A 29 3.51 -2.75 -8.09
C SER A 29 4.95 -3.25 -8.27
N PRO A 30 5.92 -2.41 -8.67
CA PRO A 30 7.32 -2.80 -8.74
C PRO A 30 7.94 -3.00 -7.34
N PHE A 31 7.53 -2.21 -6.35
CA PHE A 31 8.01 -2.36 -4.97
C PHE A 31 6.84 -2.37 -3.98
N THR A 32 6.65 -3.52 -3.35
CA THR A 32 5.63 -3.76 -2.33
C THR A 32 6.29 -3.89 -0.97
N LEU A 33 5.94 -3.00 -0.05
CA LEU A 33 6.39 -3.03 1.34
C LEU A 33 5.29 -3.65 2.20
N ILE A 34 5.63 -4.67 2.97
CA ILE A 34 4.73 -5.29 3.95
C ILE A 34 5.20 -4.86 5.33
N LEU A 35 4.31 -4.22 6.08
CA LEU A 35 4.50 -3.86 7.48
C LEU A 35 3.75 -4.88 8.33
N ASP A 36 4.50 -5.64 9.10
CA ASP A 36 3.95 -6.64 10.01
C ASP A 36 4.39 -6.37 11.44
N SER A 37 3.77 -7.09 12.37
CA SER A 37 3.97 -6.98 13.80
C SER A 37 4.01 -8.37 14.43
N LEU A 38 4.32 -8.45 15.72
CA LEU A 38 4.17 -9.67 16.52
C LEU A 38 2.71 -10.12 16.59
N GLU A 39 1.77 -9.17 16.53
CA GLU A 39 0.33 -9.44 16.52
C GLU A 39 -0.12 -10.11 15.22
N GLN A 40 0.50 -9.78 14.08
CA GLN A 40 0.22 -10.43 12.80
C GLN A 40 1.45 -10.46 11.90
N SER A 41 2.04 -11.64 11.72
CA SER A 41 3.20 -11.85 10.85
C SER A 41 2.84 -11.83 9.35
N ALA A 42 3.81 -11.45 8.50
CA ALA A 42 3.68 -11.41 7.05
C ALA A 42 3.70 -12.78 6.35
N ARG A 43 4.07 -13.85 7.06
CA ARG A 43 4.23 -15.20 6.49
C ARG A 43 3.04 -15.66 5.64
N PRO A 44 1.78 -15.47 6.07
CA PRO A 44 0.65 -15.96 5.30
C PRO A 44 0.42 -15.18 4.01
N LEU A 45 0.70 -13.87 4.01
CA LEU A 45 0.63 -13.04 2.81
C LEU A 45 1.76 -13.38 1.83
N ILE A 46 2.98 -13.60 2.31
CA ILE A 46 4.11 -14.07 1.49
C ILE A 46 3.79 -15.43 0.84
N ALA A 47 3.20 -16.35 1.60
CA ALA A 47 2.77 -17.64 1.06
C ALA A 47 1.73 -17.48 -0.07
N GLU A 48 0.85 -16.48 0.03
CA GLU A 48 -0.11 -16.17 -1.03
C GLU A 48 0.57 -15.59 -2.29
N TYR A 49 1.57 -14.73 -2.14
CA TYR A 49 2.41 -14.26 -3.26
C TYR A 49 3.10 -15.43 -3.99
N ILE A 50 3.69 -16.36 -3.24
CA ILE A 50 4.35 -17.56 -3.79
C ILE A 50 3.32 -18.49 -4.47
N ARG A 51 2.13 -18.64 -3.87
CA ARG A 51 1.06 -19.47 -4.43
C ARG A 51 0.53 -18.90 -5.74
N ARG A 52 0.36 -17.58 -5.85
CA ARG A 52 -0.12 -16.91 -7.05
C ARG A 52 0.90 -16.92 -8.19
N SER A 53 2.18 -16.85 -7.88
CA SER A 53 3.27 -16.92 -8.87
C SER A 53 3.48 -18.32 -9.48
N THR A 54 3.22 -19.38 -8.72
CA THR A 54 3.49 -20.77 -9.13
C THR A 54 2.37 -21.43 -9.93
N LYS A 55 1.11 -20.97 -9.80
CA LYS A 55 -0.04 -21.64 -10.42
C LYS A 55 -0.24 -21.32 -11.89
N LYS A 56 0.21 -22.27 -12.72
CA LYS A 56 0.24 -22.18 -14.20
C LYS A 56 -1.11 -21.98 -14.90
N LYS A 57 -2.24 -22.35 -14.29
CA LYS A 57 -3.56 -22.25 -14.95
C LYS A 57 -4.21 -20.88 -14.81
N GLU A 58 -3.84 -20.12 -13.78
CA GLU A 58 -4.50 -18.86 -13.42
C GLU A 58 -3.55 -17.66 -13.54
N ALA A 59 -2.24 -17.88 -13.42
CA ALA A 59 -1.24 -16.84 -13.64
C ALA A 59 -1.08 -16.55 -15.14
N LYS A 60 -1.41 -15.32 -15.55
CA LYS A 60 -1.13 -14.83 -16.91
C LYS A 60 0.38 -14.65 -17.16
N VAL A 61 1.15 -14.51 -16.08
CA VAL A 61 2.60 -14.31 -16.07
C VAL A 61 3.24 -15.35 -15.15
N HIS A 62 4.28 -16.03 -15.63
CA HIS A 62 5.08 -16.93 -14.80
C HIS A 62 6.18 -16.14 -14.10
N HIS A 63 6.13 -16.09 -12.76
CA HIS A 63 7.20 -15.47 -11.99
C HIS A 63 8.21 -16.52 -11.55
N HIS A 64 9.49 -16.22 -11.74
CA HIS A 64 10.60 -16.91 -11.10
C HIS A 64 10.78 -16.33 -9.70
N VAL A 65 10.56 -17.14 -8.67
CA VAL A 65 10.50 -16.70 -7.28
C VAL A 65 11.88 -16.85 -6.63
N VAL A 66 12.50 -15.71 -6.32
CA VAL A 66 13.77 -15.61 -5.59
C VAL A 66 13.48 -15.17 -4.17
N PHE A 67 13.87 -15.97 -3.19
CA PHE A 67 13.66 -15.69 -1.78
C PHE A 67 15.00 -15.35 -1.11
N VAL A 68 15.11 -14.16 -0.53
CA VAL A 68 16.26 -13.71 0.26
C VAL A 68 15.91 -13.85 1.73
N SER A 69 16.69 -14.66 2.44
CA SER A 69 16.46 -14.99 3.85
C SER A 69 17.50 -14.36 4.77
N PHE A 70 17.04 -13.52 5.70
CA PHE A 70 17.78 -13.02 6.84
C PHE A 70 17.35 -13.69 8.16
N THR A 71 16.10 -14.12 8.27
CA THR A 71 15.54 -14.74 9.48
C THR A 71 14.91 -16.10 9.21
N THR A 72 14.70 -16.46 7.94
CA THR A 72 13.97 -17.66 7.53
C THR A 72 14.91 -18.86 7.29
N LEU A 73 15.02 -19.75 8.27
CA LEU A 73 15.91 -20.93 8.15
C LEU A 73 15.36 -22.03 7.23
N LYS A 74 14.03 -22.14 7.11
CA LYS A 74 13.38 -23.17 6.28
C LYS A 74 12.83 -22.54 5.01
N ALA A 75 13.32 -22.99 3.86
CA ALA A 75 12.80 -22.62 2.55
C ALA A 75 11.26 -22.77 2.46
N PRO A 76 10.52 -21.70 2.12
CA PRO A 76 9.09 -21.81 1.79
C PRO A 76 8.85 -22.73 0.59
N ALA A 77 7.70 -23.41 0.56
CA ALA A 77 7.34 -24.26 -0.57
C ALA A 77 6.97 -23.41 -1.79
N GLY A 78 7.46 -23.80 -2.98
CA GLY A 78 7.16 -23.12 -4.24
C GLY A 78 8.14 -22.00 -4.64
N ILE A 79 9.29 -21.89 -3.97
CA ILE A 79 10.38 -21.00 -4.39
C ILE A 79 11.28 -21.68 -5.42
N ASP A 80 11.87 -20.90 -6.34
CA ASP A 80 12.84 -21.41 -7.33
C ASP A 80 14.28 -21.30 -6.84
N LYS A 81 14.60 -20.22 -6.10
CA LYS A 81 15.94 -19.98 -5.53
C LYS A 81 15.84 -19.39 -4.14
N LEU A 82 16.58 -19.99 -3.21
CA LEU A 82 16.88 -19.43 -1.89
C LEU A 82 18.28 -18.77 -1.90
N ILE A 83 18.37 -17.56 -1.35
CA ILE A 83 19.60 -16.84 -1.06
C ILE A 83 19.65 -16.64 0.45
N GLU A 84 20.59 -17.31 1.10
CA GLU A 84 20.76 -17.27 2.56
C GLU A 84 21.66 -16.08 2.94
N ALA A 85 21.05 -14.93 3.22
CA ALA A 85 21.75 -13.72 3.61
C ALA A 85 22.22 -13.76 5.08
N TRP A 86 21.60 -14.59 5.92
CA TRP A 86 21.96 -14.75 7.34
C TRP A 86 23.34 -15.40 7.58
N HIS A 87 23.85 -16.18 6.62
CA HIS A 87 25.19 -16.77 6.69
C HIS A 87 26.31 -15.74 6.49
N ILE A 88 25.98 -14.56 5.98
CA ILE A 88 26.94 -13.51 5.60
C ILE A 88 27.04 -12.51 6.76
N GLY A 89 27.57 -12.99 7.89
CA GLY A 89 27.86 -12.18 9.06
C GLY A 89 29.29 -11.64 9.05
N GLY A 90 29.45 -10.32 9.22
CA GLY A 90 30.75 -9.62 9.32
C GLY A 90 31.26 -9.02 8.00
N LYS A 91 32.08 -7.96 8.10
CA LYS A 91 32.84 -7.11 7.13
C LYS A 91 32.31 -6.89 5.68
N ASP A 92 31.66 -7.86 5.06
CA ASP A 92 31.09 -7.82 3.71
C ASP A 92 29.55 -7.80 3.74
N SER A 93 28.96 -6.83 4.44
CA SER A 93 27.49 -6.63 4.56
C SER A 93 26.76 -6.49 3.20
N GLN A 94 27.50 -6.36 2.09
CA GLN A 94 26.99 -6.19 0.73
C GLN A 94 27.17 -7.43 -0.16
N ARG A 95 27.80 -8.51 0.32
CA ARG A 95 28.05 -9.69 -0.52
C ARG A 95 26.75 -10.34 -0.98
N TRP A 96 25.77 -10.47 -0.10
CA TRP A 96 24.44 -10.99 -0.46
C TRP A 96 23.78 -10.15 -1.56
N ALA A 97 23.93 -8.83 -1.51
CA ALA A 97 23.36 -7.91 -2.50
C ALA A 97 24.01 -8.11 -3.87
N LYS A 98 25.33 -8.33 -3.90
CA LYS A 98 26.04 -8.70 -5.12
C LYS A 98 25.58 -10.06 -5.65
N ASP A 99 25.46 -11.07 -4.78
CA ASP A 99 24.99 -12.40 -5.15
C ASP A 99 23.56 -12.37 -5.73
N VAL A 100 22.67 -11.56 -5.13
CA VAL A 100 21.33 -11.30 -5.66
C VAL A 100 21.43 -10.67 -7.04
N LYS A 101 22.19 -9.59 -7.21
CA LYS A 101 22.33 -8.90 -8.48
C LYS A 101 22.91 -9.79 -9.57
N ASP A 102 23.98 -10.52 -9.27
CA ASP A 102 24.63 -11.45 -10.19
C ASP A 102 23.66 -12.57 -10.61
N TYR A 103 22.84 -13.07 -9.68
CA TYR A 103 21.81 -14.06 -9.98
C TYR A 103 20.67 -13.49 -10.84
N LEU A 104 20.18 -12.28 -10.53
CA LEU A 104 19.17 -11.59 -11.33
C LEU A 104 19.67 -11.37 -12.76
N ASP A 105 20.89 -10.84 -12.91
CA ASP A 105 21.52 -10.58 -14.21
C ASP A 105 21.75 -11.88 -14.99
N ALA A 106 22.21 -12.95 -14.34
CA ALA A 106 22.40 -14.25 -14.98
C ALA A 106 21.07 -14.85 -15.46
N THR A 107 20.02 -14.72 -14.66
CA THR A 107 18.67 -15.22 -14.99
C THR A 107 18.09 -14.46 -16.19
N ILE A 108 18.18 -13.13 -16.18
CA ILE A 108 17.71 -12.27 -17.28
C ILE A 108 18.52 -12.54 -18.56
N LYS A 109 19.84 -12.69 -18.48
CA LYS A 109 20.69 -13.06 -19.63
C LYS A 109 20.35 -14.44 -20.19
N GLY A 110 20.07 -15.42 -19.32
CA GLY A 110 19.60 -16.75 -19.72
C GLY A 110 18.27 -16.70 -20.47
N TRP A 111 17.43 -15.70 -20.20
CA TRP A 111 16.20 -15.47 -20.94
C TRP A 111 16.40 -14.72 -22.27
N SER A 112 17.44 -13.89 -22.37
CA SER A 112 17.75 -13.14 -23.59
C SER A 112 18.65 -13.90 -24.58
N ALA A 113 19.24 -15.02 -24.18
CA ALA A 113 20.03 -15.87 -25.07
C ALA A 113 19.16 -16.38 -26.24
N PRO A 114 19.52 -16.09 -27.51
CA PRO A 114 18.82 -16.67 -28.64
C PRO A 114 18.97 -18.19 -28.56
N GLN A 115 17.84 -18.91 -28.59
CA GLN A 115 17.89 -20.36 -28.81
C GLN A 115 18.61 -20.57 -30.13
N ALA A 116 19.89 -20.97 -30.06
CA ALA A 116 20.65 -21.34 -31.24
C ALA A 116 19.85 -22.43 -31.97
N LEU A 117 19.66 -22.23 -33.28
CA LEU A 117 18.96 -23.13 -34.18
C LEU A 117 19.34 -24.60 -33.89
N SER A 118 18.44 -25.35 -33.28
CA SER A 118 18.45 -26.81 -33.44
C SER A 118 17.83 -27.11 -34.80
N THR A 119 18.70 -27.34 -35.78
CA THR A 119 18.37 -27.87 -37.10
C THR A 119 17.59 -29.19 -36.95
N GLN A 120 16.35 -29.16 -37.44
CA GLN A 120 15.51 -30.25 -37.98
C GLN A 120 15.90 -31.71 -37.66
N GLN A 121 15.11 -32.38 -36.82
CA GLN A 121 14.30 -33.57 -37.16
C GLN A 121 13.70 -34.19 -35.87
N ASP A 122 12.43 -33.89 -35.59
CA ASP A 122 11.36 -34.87 -35.74
C ASP A 122 10.00 -34.29 -35.37
N ARG A 123 9.01 -34.58 -36.22
CA ARG A 123 7.60 -34.24 -36.02
C ARG A 123 6.96 -35.33 -35.16
N SER A 124 6.41 -34.97 -34.00
CA SER A 124 5.12 -35.50 -33.50
C SER A 124 4.64 -34.75 -32.26
N GLU A 125 3.56 -34.00 -32.48
CA GLU A 125 2.34 -33.91 -31.67
C GLU A 125 2.40 -33.51 -30.16
N HIS A 126 1.78 -32.36 -29.87
CA HIS A 126 1.14 -31.98 -28.59
C HIS A 126 2.01 -31.71 -27.35
N GLY A 127 3.15 -31.04 -27.52
CA GLY A 127 3.87 -30.38 -26.42
C GLY A 127 3.60 -28.87 -26.39
N ASN A 128 2.72 -28.42 -25.49
CA ASN A 128 2.42 -27.01 -25.25
C ASN A 128 3.69 -26.28 -24.73
N ALA A 129 4.51 -25.73 -25.63
CA ALA A 129 5.69 -24.95 -25.25
C ALA A 129 5.24 -23.62 -24.61
N PRO A 130 5.50 -23.36 -23.32
CA PRO A 130 5.13 -22.08 -22.73
C PRO A 130 6.07 -20.99 -23.26
N LYS A 131 5.46 -19.97 -23.89
CA LYS A 131 6.10 -18.73 -24.36
C LYS A 131 6.49 -17.83 -23.16
N LYS A 132 7.67 -17.22 -23.21
CA LYS A 132 8.12 -16.06 -22.36
C LYS A 132 7.11 -14.90 -22.48
N PRO A 133 6.93 -14.01 -21.47
CA PRO A 133 7.94 -13.44 -20.59
C PRO A 133 7.87 -13.96 -19.15
N GLN A 134 9.04 -14.34 -18.64
CA GLN A 134 9.22 -14.66 -17.23
C GLN A 134 9.52 -13.34 -16.51
N SER A 135 8.79 -13.04 -15.45
CA SER A 135 9.12 -11.96 -14.52
C SER A 135 9.82 -12.59 -13.32
N ILE A 136 10.55 -11.81 -12.54
CA ILE A 136 11.20 -12.25 -11.31
C ILE A 136 10.43 -11.63 -10.16
N LEU A 137 10.03 -12.46 -9.21
CA LEU A 137 9.49 -12.03 -7.93
C LEU A 137 10.58 -12.19 -6.87
N LEU A 138 11.15 -11.07 -6.44
CA LEU A 138 12.15 -11.03 -5.37
C LEU A 138 11.43 -10.82 -4.03
N ILE A 139 11.48 -11.81 -3.15
CA ILE A 139 10.93 -11.74 -1.80
C ILE A 139 12.08 -11.55 -0.81
N ILE A 140 12.00 -10.54 0.04
CA ILE A 140 12.94 -10.29 1.13
C ILE A 140 12.19 -10.43 2.45
N ASP A 141 12.63 -11.35 3.31
CA ASP A 141 11.93 -11.72 4.53
C ASP A 141 12.02 -10.70 5.68
N SER A 142 13.10 -9.90 5.73
CA SER A 142 13.25 -8.86 6.76
C SER A 142 14.20 -7.75 6.30
N LEU A 143 13.69 -6.53 6.20
CA LEU A 143 14.47 -5.31 5.95
C LEU A 143 15.11 -4.74 7.22
N ASN A 144 14.70 -5.20 8.41
CA ASN A 144 15.20 -4.68 9.68
C ASN A 144 16.71 -4.90 9.84
N HIS A 145 17.25 -6.01 9.31
CA HIS A 145 18.70 -6.25 9.28
C HIS A 145 19.48 -5.21 8.48
N LEU A 146 18.88 -4.69 7.41
CA LEU A 146 19.46 -3.62 6.60
C LEU A 146 19.31 -2.26 7.27
N ALA A 147 18.17 -2.06 7.95
CA ALA A 147 17.90 -0.87 8.74
C ALA A 147 18.69 -0.83 10.06
N SER A 148 19.27 -1.93 10.53
CA SER A 148 20.08 -1.97 11.76
C SER A 148 21.59 -1.81 11.50
N THR A 149 22.01 -1.86 10.25
CA THR A 149 23.44 -1.86 9.88
C THR A 149 23.88 -0.46 9.43
N PRO A 150 24.97 0.11 9.99
CA PRO A 150 25.38 1.49 9.73
C PRO A 150 25.55 1.81 8.24
N ASP A 151 26.22 0.92 7.50
CA ASP A 151 26.51 1.13 6.09
C ASP A 151 25.24 1.16 5.22
N THR A 152 24.19 0.45 5.60
CA THR A 152 22.97 0.33 4.81
C THR A 152 21.82 1.19 5.32
N TYR A 153 21.88 1.69 6.55
CA TYR A 153 20.81 2.43 7.22
C TYR A 153 20.13 3.48 6.31
N ALA A 154 20.93 4.39 5.76
CA ALA A 154 20.44 5.46 4.88
C ALA A 154 20.30 5.03 3.40
N ARG A 155 20.83 3.86 3.02
CA ARG A 155 20.94 3.39 1.63
C ARG A 155 19.97 2.26 1.28
N VAL A 156 19.11 1.82 2.21
CA VAL A 156 18.15 0.72 1.95
C VAL A 156 17.31 0.98 0.68
N PRO A 157 16.70 2.15 0.47
CA PRO A 157 15.90 2.38 -0.74
C PRO A 157 16.73 2.38 -2.02
N ALA A 158 17.95 2.94 -1.97
CA ALA A 158 18.88 2.93 -3.11
C ALA A 158 19.30 1.49 -3.47
N LEU A 159 19.54 0.65 -2.46
CA LEU A 159 19.86 -0.75 -2.65
C LEU A 159 18.69 -1.52 -3.28
N LEU A 160 17.48 -1.37 -2.75
CA LEU A 160 16.29 -1.99 -3.33
C LEU A 160 16.05 -1.51 -4.78
N SER A 161 16.27 -0.23 -5.04
CA SER A 161 16.19 0.33 -6.39
C SER A 161 17.20 -0.29 -7.36
N SER A 162 18.35 -0.76 -6.87
CA SER A 162 19.35 -1.44 -7.71
C SER A 162 18.91 -2.84 -8.17
N PHE A 163 17.95 -3.45 -7.49
CA PHE A 163 17.37 -4.74 -7.88
C PHE A 163 16.13 -4.58 -8.77
N LEU A 164 15.51 -3.40 -8.78
CA LEU A 164 14.36 -3.11 -9.62
C LEU A 164 14.79 -3.08 -11.09
N GLY A 165 14.00 -3.75 -11.93
CA GLY A 165 14.15 -3.77 -13.37
C GLY A 165 12.78 -3.96 -14.02
N PRO A 166 12.67 -3.86 -15.36
CA PRO A 166 11.39 -3.98 -16.05
C PRO A 166 10.71 -5.36 -15.85
N THR A 167 11.49 -6.38 -15.50
CA THR A 167 11.01 -7.74 -15.26
C THR A 167 11.04 -8.13 -13.79
N THR A 168 11.51 -7.27 -12.89
CA THR A 168 11.76 -7.61 -11.48
C THR A 168 10.83 -6.82 -10.57
N SER A 169 10.00 -7.52 -9.80
CA SER A 169 9.16 -6.92 -8.75
C SER A 169 9.65 -7.39 -7.38
N ILE A 170 9.61 -6.49 -6.40
CA ILE A 170 10.13 -6.72 -5.05
C ILE A 170 8.97 -6.72 -4.06
N VAL A 171 8.93 -7.75 -3.21
CA VAL A 171 8.09 -7.83 -2.02
C VAL A 171 9.00 -7.93 -0.82
N ALA A 172 9.00 -6.92 0.05
CA ALA A 172 9.89 -6.90 1.21
C ALA A 172 9.09 -6.66 2.49
N VAL A 173 9.49 -7.33 3.56
CA VAL A 173 8.86 -7.23 4.88
C VAL A 173 9.69 -6.33 5.79
N TYR A 174 9.01 -5.46 6.51
CA TYR A 174 9.57 -4.65 7.58
C TYR A 174 8.74 -4.90 8.85
N HIS A 175 9.39 -5.41 9.89
CA HIS A 175 8.78 -5.65 11.19
C HIS A 175 8.71 -4.33 11.96
N ALA A 176 7.50 -3.83 12.21
CA ALA A 176 7.28 -2.56 12.92
C ALA A 176 7.76 -2.62 14.38
N ASP A 177 7.65 -3.80 15.00
CA ASP A 177 7.93 -3.98 16.43
C ASP A 177 9.41 -4.27 16.75
N VAL A 178 10.27 -4.34 15.74
CA VAL A 178 11.70 -4.59 15.94
C VAL A 178 12.42 -3.24 16.09
N PRO A 179 12.93 -2.92 17.29
CA PRO A 179 13.60 -1.65 17.53
C PRO A 179 14.90 -1.56 16.74
N LEU A 180 15.19 -0.35 16.25
CA LEU A 180 16.47 -0.05 15.60
C LEU A 180 17.48 0.47 16.63
N PRO A 181 18.80 0.29 16.41
CA PRO A 181 19.80 0.79 17.33
C PRO A 181 19.78 2.33 17.42
N ILE A 182 19.58 2.88 18.62
CA ILE A 182 19.51 4.34 18.89
C ILE A 182 20.73 5.09 18.34
N THR A 183 21.91 4.46 18.37
CA THR A 183 23.14 5.04 17.81
C THR A 183 22.98 5.46 16.35
N MET A 184 22.19 4.71 15.56
CA MET A 184 21.96 5.04 14.15
C MET A 184 21.16 6.33 13.99
N GLU A 185 20.13 6.53 14.82
CA GLU A 185 19.32 7.75 14.79
C GLU A 185 20.16 8.98 15.13
N THR A 186 21.06 8.87 16.12
CA THR A 186 21.97 9.97 16.48
C THR A 186 23.05 10.25 15.44
N MET A 187 23.51 9.22 14.71
CA MET A 187 24.51 9.40 13.63
C MET A 187 23.90 9.96 12.35
N TYR A 188 22.61 9.68 12.11
CA TYR A 188 21.89 10.05 10.90
C TYR A 188 20.73 11.02 11.17
N SER A 189 20.88 11.93 12.14
CA SER A 189 19.80 12.83 12.62
C SER A 189 19.11 13.67 11.53
N TYR A 190 19.81 13.96 10.43
CA TYR A 190 19.25 14.74 9.31
C TYR A 190 18.61 13.89 8.21
N ASN A 191 18.76 12.56 8.28
CA ASN A 191 18.12 11.65 7.33
C ASN A 191 16.79 11.15 7.89
N PRO A 192 15.77 10.97 7.03
CA PRO A 192 14.54 10.30 7.45
C PRO A 192 14.84 8.87 7.92
N GLY A 193 14.11 8.42 8.95
CA GLY A 193 14.22 7.04 9.43
C GLY A 193 14.01 6.00 8.31
N PRO A 194 14.54 4.77 8.43
CA PRO A 194 14.45 3.75 7.40
C PRO A 194 13.01 3.42 7.01
N LEU A 195 12.10 3.32 7.99
CA LEU A 195 10.68 3.09 7.73
C LEU A 195 10.06 4.22 6.91
N THR A 196 10.35 5.48 7.24
CA THR A 196 9.86 6.65 6.50
C THR A 196 10.36 6.64 5.06
N SER A 197 11.66 6.35 4.88
CA SER A 197 12.27 6.23 3.55
C SER A 197 11.67 5.09 2.73
N LEU A 198 11.44 3.93 3.35
CA LEU A 198 10.83 2.76 2.70
C LEU A 198 9.38 3.02 2.32
N ARG A 199 8.58 3.63 3.21
CA ARG A 199 7.21 4.07 2.91
C ARG A 199 7.20 5.07 1.77
N TYR A 200 8.19 5.97 1.71
CA TYR A 200 8.30 6.92 0.61
C TYR A 200 8.64 6.24 -0.73
N SER A 201 9.51 5.24 -0.75
CA SER A 201 9.91 4.55 -1.99
C SER A 201 8.92 3.47 -2.45
N ALA A 202 8.09 2.93 -1.55
CA ALA A 202 7.12 1.89 -1.88
C ALA A 202 6.00 2.38 -2.82
N THR A 203 5.69 1.57 -3.83
CA THR A 203 4.51 1.81 -4.69
C THR A 203 3.24 1.25 -4.07
N THR A 204 3.36 0.18 -3.29
CA THR A 204 2.26 -0.38 -2.49
C THR A 204 2.76 -0.70 -1.10
N ILE A 205 1.98 -0.33 -0.09
CA ILE A 205 2.22 -0.66 1.31
C ILE A 205 1.06 -1.54 1.79
N PHE A 206 1.37 -2.65 2.43
CA PHE A 206 0.41 -3.45 3.16
C PHE A 206 0.72 -3.36 4.64
N GLN A 207 -0.21 -2.85 5.44
CA GLN A 207 -0.20 -3.00 6.88
C GLN A 207 -1.07 -4.19 7.26
N LEU A 208 -0.52 -5.08 8.08
CA LEU A 208 -1.17 -6.33 8.45
C LEU A 208 -1.68 -6.26 9.88
N ASP A 209 -2.96 -6.56 10.05
CA ASP A 209 -3.59 -6.68 11.36
C ASP A 209 -4.26 -8.05 11.50
N SER A 210 -4.28 -8.57 12.73
CA SER A 210 -5.02 -9.81 12.98
C SER A 210 -6.51 -9.54 12.79
N ILE A 211 -7.21 -10.43 12.09
CA ILE A 211 -8.64 -10.29 11.88
C ILE A 211 -9.42 -10.21 13.20
N LYS A 212 -8.96 -10.92 14.25
CA LYS A 212 -9.61 -10.91 15.58
C LYS A 212 -9.48 -9.57 16.27
N HIS A 213 -8.34 -8.91 16.14
CA HIS A 213 -8.13 -7.56 16.67
C HIS A 213 -9.00 -6.55 15.92
N ALA A 214 -9.03 -6.62 14.59
CA ALA A 214 -9.90 -5.75 13.78
C ALA A 214 -11.40 -5.91 14.14
N ILE A 215 -11.86 -7.15 14.36
CA ILE A 215 -13.23 -7.44 14.82
C ILE A 215 -13.46 -6.90 16.23
N ALA A 216 -12.51 -7.06 17.15
CA ALA A 216 -12.63 -6.56 18.51
C ALA A 216 -12.73 -5.03 18.55
N ILE A 217 -11.92 -4.33 17.75
CA ILE A 217 -11.98 -2.88 17.58
C ILE A 217 -13.34 -2.47 17.02
N LYS A 218 -13.81 -3.11 15.95
CA LYS A 218 -15.14 -2.83 15.42
C LYS A 218 -16.24 -3.07 16.46
N ALA A 219 -16.20 -4.19 17.18
CA ALA A 219 -17.21 -4.51 18.19
C ALA A 219 -17.22 -3.51 19.36
N ALA A 220 -16.06 -2.95 19.72
CA ALA A 220 -15.96 -1.86 20.69
C ALA A 220 -16.60 -0.58 20.15
N ARG A 221 -16.29 -0.18 18.91
CA ARG A 221 -16.87 1.01 18.25
C ARG A 221 -18.39 0.92 18.09
N ASP A 222 -18.90 -0.24 17.69
CA ASP A 222 -20.35 -0.49 17.55
C ASP A 222 -21.07 -0.33 18.90
N ARG A 223 -20.39 -0.62 20.01
CA ARG A 223 -20.89 -0.45 21.39
C ARG A 223 -20.48 0.88 22.02
N ARG A 224 -19.75 1.74 21.30
CA ARG A 224 -19.16 3.00 21.79
C ARG A 224 -18.27 2.82 23.02
N TYR A 225 -17.56 1.70 23.09
CA TYR A 225 -16.48 1.48 24.06
C TYR A 225 -15.16 2.04 23.54
N VAL A 226 -14.20 2.19 24.45
CA VAL A 226 -12.81 2.52 24.09
C VAL A 226 -12.26 1.40 23.22
N ASP A 227 -11.56 1.79 22.15
CA ASP A 227 -10.92 0.84 21.25
C ASP A 227 -9.86 0.02 22.02
N PRO A 228 -9.88 -1.32 21.94
CA PRO A 228 -8.81 -2.13 22.50
C PRO A 228 -7.52 -1.87 21.74
N THR A 229 -6.44 -1.62 22.48
CA THR A 229 -5.08 -1.57 21.94
C THR A 229 -4.44 -2.95 22.02
N PHE A 230 -3.47 -3.21 21.15
CA PHE A 230 -2.74 -4.48 21.08
C PHE A 230 -1.27 -4.23 20.82
N GLY A 231 -0.41 -5.13 21.31
CA GLY A 231 1.04 -5.08 21.05
C GLY A 231 1.71 -3.87 21.72
N LEU A 232 2.53 -3.13 20.97
CA LEU A 232 3.31 -2.01 21.51
C LEU A 232 2.43 -0.84 21.99
N ASP A 233 1.22 -0.70 21.43
CA ASP A 233 0.28 0.36 21.80
C ASP A 233 -0.38 0.12 23.17
N GLU A 234 -0.19 -1.06 23.78
CA GLU A 234 -0.61 -1.31 25.17
C GLU A 234 0.31 -0.61 26.18
N GLU A 235 1.49 -0.13 25.76
CA GLU A 235 2.52 0.51 26.61
C GLU A 235 2.95 -0.34 27.81
N ILE A 236 2.71 -1.65 27.76
CA ILE A 236 3.11 -2.58 28.83
C ILE A 236 4.55 -3.03 28.58
N GLU A 237 5.39 -2.91 29.61
CA GLU A 237 6.78 -3.32 29.54
C GLU A 237 6.91 -4.84 29.32
N GLY A 238 7.64 -5.22 28.27
CA GLY A 238 7.94 -6.62 27.94
C GLY A 238 7.56 -6.98 26.50
N VAL A 239 7.72 -8.27 26.17
CA VAL A 239 7.23 -8.83 24.89
C VAL A 239 5.87 -9.44 25.16
N ILE A 240 4.82 -8.71 24.80
CA ILE A 240 3.43 -9.13 24.96
C ILE A 240 2.86 -9.43 23.58
N GLN A 241 2.06 -10.48 23.52
CA GLN A 241 1.28 -10.82 22.34
C GLN A 241 -0.19 -10.84 22.72
N GLY A 242 -0.97 -10.00 22.06
CA GLY A 242 -2.40 -9.88 22.28
C GLY A 242 -3.15 -11.18 22.00
N LEU A 243 -4.21 -11.43 22.76
CA LEU A 243 -5.05 -12.59 22.52
C LEU A 243 -5.70 -12.50 21.12
N GLY A 244 -5.57 -13.56 20.33
CA GLY A 244 -6.07 -13.58 18.96
C GLY A 244 -5.07 -13.08 17.92
N ALA A 245 -3.82 -12.80 18.31
CA ALA A 245 -2.70 -12.62 17.38
C ALA A 245 -2.55 -13.81 16.43
N ASN A 246 -2.05 -13.55 15.21
CA ASN A 246 -1.78 -14.54 14.17
C ASN A 246 -2.93 -15.54 13.99
N SER A 247 -4.16 -15.02 13.90
CA SER A 247 -5.37 -15.84 13.80
C SER A 247 -5.31 -16.79 12.60
N LYS A 248 -5.78 -18.02 12.79
CA LYS A 248 -5.88 -19.02 11.70
C LYS A 248 -7.06 -18.77 10.75
N GLU A 249 -7.98 -17.88 11.11
CA GLU A 249 -9.17 -17.56 10.31
C GLU A 249 -8.82 -16.70 9.10
N GLY A 250 -7.82 -15.83 9.23
CA GLY A 250 -7.47 -14.87 8.20
C GLY A 250 -6.68 -13.70 8.78
N LEU A 251 -6.34 -12.77 7.90
CA LEU A 251 -5.76 -11.48 8.28
C LEU A 251 -6.47 -10.32 7.58
N ALA A 252 -6.48 -9.18 8.25
CA ALA A 252 -6.90 -7.91 7.67
C ALA A 252 -5.69 -7.23 7.00
N LEU A 253 -5.91 -6.73 5.79
CA LEU A 253 -4.90 -6.10 4.95
C LEU A 253 -5.30 -4.65 4.70
N HIS A 254 -4.60 -3.72 5.31
CA HIS A 254 -4.74 -2.30 5.01
C HIS A 254 -3.77 -1.96 3.88
N MET A 255 -4.31 -1.79 2.67
CA MET A 255 -3.54 -1.53 1.48
C MET A 255 -3.49 -0.03 1.21
N GLU A 256 -2.30 0.50 1.03
CA GLU A 256 -2.04 1.83 0.45
C GLU A 256 -1.36 1.64 -0.90
N HIS A 257 -2.01 2.01 -2.00
CA HIS A 257 -1.46 1.88 -3.36
C HIS A 257 -1.35 3.24 -4.06
N ARG A 258 -0.16 3.56 -4.56
CA ARG A 258 0.11 4.81 -5.28
C ARG A 258 -0.10 4.62 -6.77
N ARG A 259 -1.08 5.35 -7.31
CA ARG A 259 -1.37 5.37 -8.75
C ARG A 259 -0.23 6.04 -9.51
N LYS A 260 -0.17 5.79 -10.81
CA LYS A 260 0.71 6.51 -11.76
C LYS A 260 0.50 8.04 -11.74
N THR A 261 -0.68 8.50 -11.31
CA THR A 261 -1.00 9.92 -11.15
C THR A 261 -0.42 10.55 -9.87
N GLY A 262 0.25 9.76 -9.02
CA GLY A 262 0.71 10.19 -7.70
C GLY A 262 -0.35 10.16 -6.60
N ARG A 263 -1.63 9.95 -6.94
CA ARG A 263 -2.71 9.81 -5.95
C ARG A 263 -2.66 8.44 -5.28
N THR A 264 -2.92 8.43 -3.98
CA THR A 264 -2.94 7.23 -3.17
C THR A 264 -4.36 6.68 -3.03
N ILE A 265 -4.53 5.37 -3.20
CA ILE A 265 -5.76 4.63 -2.89
C ILE A 265 -5.50 3.88 -1.59
N LYS A 266 -6.40 4.03 -0.63
CA LYS A 266 -6.40 3.21 0.57
C LYS A 266 -7.67 2.37 0.63
N GLU A 267 -7.50 1.09 0.93
CA GLU A 267 -8.61 0.14 0.99
C GLU A 267 -8.24 -1.02 1.91
N ALA A 268 -9.22 -1.54 2.64
CA ALA A 268 -9.03 -2.66 3.55
C ALA A 268 -9.60 -3.96 2.95
N TYR A 269 -8.80 -5.02 2.99
CA TYR A 269 -9.15 -6.33 2.47
C TYR A 269 -9.08 -7.39 3.56
N TYR A 270 -9.82 -8.46 3.37
CA TYR A 270 -9.74 -9.67 4.20
C TYR A 270 -9.14 -10.79 3.35
N LEU A 271 -8.04 -11.37 3.86
CA LEU A 271 -7.41 -12.55 3.29
C LEU A 271 -7.72 -13.77 4.17
N PRO A 272 -8.61 -14.67 3.72
CA PRO A 272 -8.89 -15.90 4.44
C PRO A 272 -7.68 -16.83 4.41
N LEU A 273 -7.43 -17.49 5.54
CA LEU A 273 -6.35 -18.47 5.64
C LEU A 273 -6.90 -19.90 5.52
N PRO A 274 -6.17 -20.80 4.84
CA PRO A 274 -6.60 -22.19 4.72
C PRO A 274 -6.60 -22.84 6.09
N THR A 275 -7.78 -23.20 6.57
CA THR A 275 -7.97 -23.91 7.84
C THR A 275 -7.63 -25.40 7.73
N SER A 276 -7.56 -25.93 6.50
CA SER A 276 -7.25 -27.32 6.19
C SER A 276 -6.20 -27.46 5.09
N HIS A 277 -5.36 -28.49 5.18
CA HIS A 277 -4.39 -28.84 4.13
C HIS A 277 -5.04 -29.11 2.77
N LYS A 278 -6.32 -29.50 2.72
CA LYS A 278 -7.06 -29.73 1.47
C LYS A 278 -7.40 -28.43 0.73
N ASP A 279 -7.58 -27.33 1.44
CA ASP A 279 -7.88 -26.00 0.87
C ASP A 279 -6.62 -25.19 0.57
N SER A 280 -5.45 -25.67 1.03
CA SER A 280 -4.15 -25.04 0.80
C SER A 280 -3.73 -25.01 -0.68
N SER A 281 -4.39 -25.81 -1.53
CA SER A 281 -4.14 -25.90 -2.96
C SER A 281 -4.89 -24.88 -3.80
N GLY A 282 -5.84 -24.11 -3.26
CA GLY A 282 -6.62 -23.05 -3.96
C GLY A 282 -6.00 -21.65 -3.80
N ILE A 283 -6.12 -20.75 -4.80
CA ILE A 283 -5.76 -19.33 -4.62
C ILE A 283 -6.80 -18.77 -3.67
N GLN A 284 -6.38 -18.04 -2.66
CA GLN A 284 -7.36 -17.52 -1.71
C GLN A 284 -8.11 -16.36 -2.34
N GLN A 285 -9.43 -16.46 -2.31
CA GLN A 285 -10.30 -15.40 -2.79
C GLN A 285 -10.32 -14.29 -1.73
N ILE A 286 -9.81 -13.14 -2.12
CA ILE A 286 -9.78 -11.97 -1.25
C ILE A 286 -11.11 -11.27 -1.34
N ALA A 287 -11.59 -10.81 -0.19
CA ALA A 287 -12.80 -10.01 -0.08
C ALA A 287 -12.44 -8.61 0.44
N LEU A 288 -13.34 -7.65 0.25
CA LEU A 288 -13.23 -6.39 0.98
C LEU A 288 -13.49 -6.66 2.46
N LEU A 289 -12.82 -5.91 3.34
CA LEU A 289 -13.06 -6.04 4.78
C LEU A 289 -14.51 -5.70 5.12
N SER A 290 -15.12 -4.75 4.40
CA SER A 290 -16.53 -4.37 4.52
C SER A 290 -17.51 -5.49 4.14
N ASP A 291 -17.10 -6.44 3.31
CA ASP A 291 -17.94 -7.58 2.92
C ASP A 291 -17.94 -8.68 3.99
N HIS A 292 -17.00 -8.65 4.95
CA HIS A 292 -16.89 -9.66 6.00
C HIS A 292 -18.15 -9.67 6.89
N PRO A 293 -18.69 -10.84 7.30
CA PRO A 293 -19.98 -10.93 8.00
C PRO A 293 -20.06 -10.07 9.26
N GLN A 294 -18.96 -9.97 10.01
CA GLN A 294 -18.88 -9.17 11.23
C GLN A 294 -18.65 -7.68 10.97
N PHE A 295 -18.35 -7.30 9.73
CA PHE A 295 -18.19 -5.91 9.30
C PHE A 295 -19.42 -5.37 8.58
N GLN A 296 -20.36 -6.22 8.19
CA GLN A 296 -21.65 -5.78 7.65
C GLN A 296 -22.45 -5.07 8.74
N GLU A 297 -22.89 -3.84 8.46
CA GLU A 297 -23.76 -3.07 9.35
C GLU A 297 -25.12 -3.79 9.46
N THR A 298 -25.41 -4.40 10.60
CA THR A 298 -26.73 -4.98 10.91
C THR A 298 -27.70 -3.92 11.48
N GLY A 299 -27.63 -2.68 10.99
CA GLY A 299 -28.53 -1.59 11.38
C GLY A 299 -29.57 -1.32 10.29
N PRO A 300 -30.81 -0.92 10.64
CA PRO A 300 -31.75 -0.42 9.64
C PRO A 300 -31.11 0.79 8.95
N GLU A 301 -31.30 0.89 7.63
CA GLU A 301 -30.83 2.00 6.78
C GLU A 301 -31.19 3.36 7.40
N GLN A 302 -30.33 3.87 8.25
CA GLN A 302 -30.24 5.26 8.61
C GLN A 302 -29.02 5.77 7.88
N GLU A 303 -29.24 6.81 7.07
CA GLU A 303 -28.23 7.58 6.36
C GLU A 303 -27.20 8.12 7.37
N ALA A 304 -26.29 7.26 7.81
CA ALA A 304 -25.08 7.61 8.50
C ALA A 304 -24.07 7.89 7.41
N THR A 305 -23.85 9.18 7.17
CA THR A 305 -22.64 9.74 6.57
C THR A 305 -21.44 8.93 7.03
N ALA A 306 -20.91 8.12 6.12
CA ALA A 306 -19.63 7.46 6.30
C ALA A 306 -18.61 8.56 6.63
N GLY A 307 -17.98 8.43 7.81
CA GLY A 307 -16.87 9.28 8.20
C GLY A 307 -15.76 9.14 7.18
N ASP A 308 -15.65 10.15 6.32
CA ASP A 308 -14.47 10.50 5.56
C ASP A 308 -13.34 10.82 6.55
N GLU A 309 -12.59 9.82 6.97
CA GLU A 309 -11.22 10.03 7.43
C GLU A 309 -10.28 9.59 6.33
N GLU A 310 -10.14 10.43 5.29
CA GLU A 310 -8.89 10.60 4.54
C GLU A 310 -8.95 11.71 3.48
N GLY A 311 -8.20 12.79 3.75
CA GLY A 311 -7.24 13.32 2.77
C GLY A 311 -7.77 14.08 1.56
N LEU A 312 -9.05 14.41 1.49
CA LEU A 312 -9.45 15.59 0.74
C LEU A 312 -9.19 16.79 1.63
N VAL A 313 -8.24 17.64 1.25
CA VAL A 313 -8.41 19.07 1.49
C VAL A 313 -9.65 19.48 0.69
N GLN A 314 -10.83 19.12 1.20
CA GLN A 314 -12.07 19.77 0.81
C GLN A 314 -11.86 21.20 1.28
N SER A 315 -11.75 22.13 0.35
CA SER A 315 -11.93 23.55 0.67
C SER A 315 -13.18 23.64 1.53
N SER A 316 -13.04 24.22 2.72
CA SER A 316 -14.00 24.18 3.84
C SER A 316 -15.36 24.87 3.58
N PHE A 317 -15.79 24.99 2.30
CA PHE A 317 -16.95 25.78 1.88
C PHE A 317 -17.73 25.21 0.69
N ASP A 318 -17.72 23.90 0.43
CA ASP A 318 -18.72 23.33 -0.48
C ASP A 318 -20.05 23.10 0.26
N LEU A 319 -20.68 24.21 0.66
CA LEU A 319 -22.09 24.26 1.05
C LEU A 319 -22.94 24.02 -0.21
N ASN A 320 -23.20 22.76 -0.52
CA ASN A 320 -24.26 22.39 -1.45
C ASN A 320 -25.61 22.75 -0.83
N LEU A 321 -26.02 24.03 -0.99
CA LEU A 321 -27.34 24.50 -0.59
C LEU A 321 -28.40 23.63 -1.27
N SER A 322 -29.37 23.14 -0.49
CA SER A 322 -30.50 22.43 -1.06
C SER A 322 -31.26 23.36 -2.01
N GLU A 323 -31.98 22.80 -2.99
CA GLU A 323 -32.81 23.59 -3.91
C GLU A 323 -33.82 24.49 -3.17
N GLN A 324 -34.22 24.10 -1.97
CA GLN A 324 -35.08 24.89 -1.10
C GLN A 324 -34.34 26.08 -0.47
N GLN A 325 -33.12 25.87 0.02
CA GLN A 325 -32.27 26.95 0.56
C GLN A 325 -31.84 27.94 -0.53
N LYS A 326 -31.64 27.48 -1.78
CA LYS A 326 -31.38 28.36 -2.92
C LYS A 326 -32.57 29.26 -3.24
N ARG A 327 -33.80 28.71 -3.19
CA ARG A 327 -35.03 29.49 -3.39
C ARG A 327 -35.26 30.50 -2.28
N ASP A 328 -35.02 30.10 -1.03
CA ASP A 328 -35.17 31.00 0.11
C ASP A 328 -34.15 32.15 0.03
N ARG A 329 -32.89 31.86 -0.33
CA ARG A 329 -31.87 32.89 -0.61
C ARG A 329 -32.29 33.83 -1.74
N ALA A 330 -32.91 33.31 -2.81
CA ALA A 330 -33.38 34.13 -3.94
C ALA A 330 -34.57 35.03 -3.57
N ASN A 331 -35.37 34.65 -2.56
CA ASN A 331 -36.50 35.44 -2.05
C ASN A 331 -36.10 36.46 -0.98
N VAL A 332 -34.85 36.47 -0.51
CA VAL A 332 -34.36 37.51 0.39
C VAL A 332 -34.17 38.79 -0.41
N ASN A 333 -35.07 39.75 -0.22
CA ASN A 333 -35.00 41.05 -0.86
C ASN A 333 -33.91 41.91 -0.21
N LEU A 334 -32.73 41.90 -0.82
CA LEU A 334 -31.61 42.75 -0.42
C LEU A 334 -31.78 44.14 -1.06
N PRO A 335 -31.87 45.22 -0.27
CA PRO A 335 -31.80 46.58 -0.81
C PRO A 335 -30.49 46.72 -1.60
N TYR A 336 -30.58 47.21 -2.84
CA TYR A 336 -29.45 47.50 -3.76
C TYR A 336 -28.76 46.33 -4.47
N TYR A 337 -29.15 45.07 -4.26
CA TYR A 337 -28.55 43.93 -4.98
C TYR A 337 -28.90 43.90 -6.48
N ASP A 338 -30.07 44.44 -6.84
CA ASP A 338 -30.51 44.60 -8.23
C ASP A 338 -29.64 45.59 -9.03
N ALA A 339 -28.88 46.46 -8.35
CA ALA A 339 -28.00 47.43 -8.97
C ALA A 339 -26.67 46.83 -9.47
N GLN A 340 -26.28 45.64 -9.00
CA GLN A 340 -25.08 44.93 -9.46
C GLN A 340 -25.36 43.93 -10.59
N THR A 341 -26.57 43.36 -10.66
CA THR A 341 -26.88 42.27 -11.60
C THR A 341 -27.46 42.75 -12.93
N LYS A 342 -28.17 43.89 -12.94
CA LYS A 342 -28.59 44.54 -14.18
C LYS A 342 -27.53 45.56 -14.58
N GLY A 343 -26.63 45.14 -15.47
CA GLY A 343 -25.68 46.01 -16.17
C GLY A 343 -26.39 47.08 -17.02
N GLN A 344 -26.98 48.07 -16.37
CA GLN A 344 -27.58 49.23 -17.00
C GLN A 344 -26.62 50.42 -16.87
N ALA A 345 -25.76 50.51 -17.88
CA ALA A 345 -25.07 51.72 -18.36
C ALA A 345 -24.67 52.78 -17.32
N GLY A 346 -23.39 52.75 -16.88
CA GLY A 346 -22.67 54.01 -16.58
C GLY A 346 -21.81 54.08 -15.33
N LEU A 347 -21.72 53.05 -14.48
CA LEU A 347 -20.88 53.11 -13.27
C LEU A 347 -19.99 51.87 -13.19
N GLU A 348 -18.69 52.07 -13.45
CA GLU A 348 -17.57 51.16 -13.21
C GLU A 348 -17.39 50.98 -11.67
N GLY A 349 -18.36 50.31 -11.05
CA GLY A 349 -18.43 50.10 -9.60
C GLY A 349 -17.61 48.91 -9.16
N GLY A 350 -16.29 49.09 -9.07
CA GLY A 350 -15.37 48.09 -8.53
C GLY A 350 -13.93 48.57 -8.31
N ARG A 351 -13.63 49.85 -8.55
CA ARG A 351 -12.36 50.45 -8.15
C ARG A 351 -12.49 50.96 -6.71
N ILE A 352 -11.84 50.28 -5.79
CA ILE A 352 -11.56 50.83 -4.46
C ILE A 352 -10.52 51.94 -4.71
N LEU A 353 -10.94 53.20 -4.64
CA LEU A 353 -10.00 54.31 -4.55
C LEU A 353 -9.50 54.34 -3.10
N TYR A 354 -8.25 53.96 -2.90
CA TYR A 354 -7.54 54.27 -1.67
C TYR A 354 -7.08 55.72 -1.76
N ASP A 355 -7.54 56.56 -0.83
CA ASP A 355 -7.09 57.94 -0.70
C ASP A 355 -6.11 57.97 0.48
N MET A 356 -4.82 58.16 0.18
CA MET A 356 -3.77 58.15 1.20
C MET A 356 -4.00 59.31 2.18
N GLY A 357 -4.20 58.97 3.46
CA GLY A 357 -4.26 59.96 4.53
C GLY A 357 -2.87 60.52 4.82
N SER A 358 -2.77 61.79 5.19
CA SER A 358 -1.51 62.43 5.61
C SER A 358 -0.89 61.85 6.91
N GLU A 359 -1.56 60.87 7.51
CA GLU A 359 -1.13 60.15 8.71
C GLU A 359 -0.55 58.76 8.38
N ASP A 360 -0.51 58.38 7.10
CA ASP A 360 0.03 57.10 6.62
C ASP A 360 1.55 57.24 6.43
N ASP A 361 2.32 56.69 7.37
CA ASP A 361 3.78 56.73 7.48
C ASP A 361 4.46 55.70 6.58
N PHE A 362 4.18 55.79 5.28
CA PHE A 362 4.80 54.95 4.26
C PHE A 362 6.31 55.25 4.19
N ASP A 363 7.13 54.45 4.87
CA ASP A 363 8.59 54.53 4.84
C ASP A 363 9.11 54.05 3.47
N GLU A 364 9.76 54.93 2.71
CA GLU A 364 10.31 54.67 1.35
C GLU A 364 11.44 53.61 1.32
N GLU A 365 11.82 53.00 2.45
CA GLU A 365 12.98 52.08 2.56
C GLU A 365 12.62 50.59 2.50
N GLU A 366 11.32 50.21 2.49
CA GLU A 366 10.91 48.79 2.57
C GLU A 366 10.81 48.06 1.21
N ASP A 367 10.86 48.79 0.07
CA ASP A 367 10.60 48.23 -1.27
C ASP A 367 11.85 47.89 -2.10
N GLU A 368 13.06 47.85 -1.51
CA GLU A 368 14.25 47.28 -2.15
C GLU A 368 14.66 45.92 -1.54
N ILE A 369 13.85 44.87 -1.75
CA ILE A 369 14.30 43.46 -1.60
C ILE A 369 13.74 42.54 -2.68
#